data_AF-A0A9Q9ZLI3-F1
#
_entry.id   AF-A0A9Q9ZLI3-F1
#
_cell.length_a   1.000
_cell.length_b   1.000
_cell.length_c   1.000
_cell.angle_alpha   90.00
_cell.angle_beta   90.00
_cell.angle_gamma   90.00
#
_symmetry.space_group_name_H-M   'P 1'
#
loop_
_entity.id
_entity.type
_entity.pdbx_description
1 polymer ?
#
loop_
_entity_poly.entity_id
_entity_poly.type
_entity_poly.pdbx_seq_one_letter_code
_entity_poly.pdbx_strand_id
1 'polypeptide(L)'
;MFLCGSGWFFLSTKLSWSDSRQYCRDRGADLVIINTEEKQRVISSLVSERVWIGLSDREQEGNMKWVDNSPLKQGFWLKGEPNNHNNEDCIELNYNRRLPGWSTLNNWNDLPCFEKKRGICEK
;
A
#
# COMPACT_ATOMS: atom_id res chain seq x y z
N MET A 1 12.46 10.49 -4.33
CA MET A 1 13.16 9.25 -4.69
C MET A 1 14.05 8.92 -3.52
N PHE A 2 13.93 7.72 -2.98
CA PHE A 2 14.57 7.38 -1.70
C PHE A 2 15.10 5.94 -1.75
N LEU A 3 16.22 5.72 -1.07
CA LEU A 3 16.83 4.41 -0.85
C LEU A 3 16.38 3.88 0.50
N CYS A 4 15.92 2.63 0.55
CA CYS A 4 15.62 1.93 1.80
C CYS A 4 16.14 0.49 1.68
N GLY A 5 17.17 0.15 2.47
CA GLY A 5 17.87 -1.13 2.32
C GLY A 5 18.44 -1.30 0.92
N SER A 6 18.08 -2.40 0.26
CA SER A 6 18.45 -2.72 -1.13
C SER A 6 17.45 -2.25 -2.19
N GLY A 7 16.32 -1.65 -1.81
CA GLY A 7 15.24 -1.26 -2.73
C GLY A 7 15.28 0.21 -3.15
N TRP A 8 14.84 0.48 -4.37
CA TRP A 8 14.70 1.85 -4.91
C TRP A 8 13.24 2.26 -5.00
N PHE A 9 12.88 3.32 -4.28
CA PHE A 9 11.49 3.76 -4.15
C PHE A 9 11.23 5.13 -4.77
N PHE A 10 10.09 5.25 -5.45
CA PHE A 10 9.56 6.52 -5.94
C PHE A 10 8.04 6.54 -5.89
N LEU A 11 7.43 7.73 -5.97
CA LEU A 11 5.98 7.87 -5.93
C LEU A 11 5.43 8.10 -7.33
N SER A 12 4.25 7.57 -7.61
CA SER A 12 3.45 7.99 -8.76
C SER A 12 2.84 9.39 -8.53
N THR A 13 2.17 9.92 -9.56
CA THR A 13 1.21 11.01 -9.41
C THR A 13 -0.08 10.48 -8.74
N LYS A 14 -1.02 11.36 -8.38
CA LYS A 14 -2.29 10.92 -7.78
C LYS A 14 -3.15 10.21 -8.83
N LEU A 15 -3.34 8.91 -8.66
CA LEU A 15 -3.92 8.00 -9.65
C LEU A 15 -4.78 6.94 -8.93
N SER A 16 -5.60 6.20 -9.70
CA SER A 16 -6.25 5.00 -9.15
C SER A 16 -5.19 3.96 -8.77
N TRP A 17 -5.57 2.91 -8.03
CA TRP A 17 -4.62 1.83 -7.73
C TRP A 17 -4.07 1.18 -9.01
N SER A 18 -4.95 0.86 -9.97
CA SER A 18 -4.56 0.27 -11.26
C SER A 18 -3.63 1.18 -12.06
N ASP A 19 -3.98 2.47 -12.15
CA ASP A 19 -3.18 3.44 -12.89
C ASP A 19 -1.82 3.69 -12.20
N SER A 20 -1.78 3.65 -10.87
CA SER A 20 -0.52 3.74 -10.10
C SER A 20 0.37 2.53 -10.36
N ARG A 21 -0.21 1.32 -10.39
CA ARG A 21 0.52 0.10 -10.76
C ARG A 21 1.09 0.19 -12.16
N GLN A 22 0.29 0.63 -13.13
CA GLN A 22 0.75 0.83 -14.50
C GLN A 22 1.87 1.88 -14.57
N TYR A 23 1.73 3.00 -13.86
CA TYR A 23 2.75 4.04 -13.78
C TYR A 23 4.11 3.51 -13.29
N CYS A 24 4.10 2.62 -12.29
CA CYS A 24 5.31 1.95 -11.79
C CYS A 24 5.89 1.02 -12.86
N ARG A 25 5.05 0.19 -13.50
CA ARG A 25 5.45 -0.76 -14.54
C ARG A 25 6.09 -0.11 -15.76
N ASP A 26 5.55 1.02 -16.20
CA ASP A 26 6.11 1.81 -17.30
C ASP A 26 7.53 2.34 -17.02
N ARG A 27 7.98 2.26 -15.75
CA ARG A 27 9.30 2.71 -15.28
C ARG A 27 10.19 1.56 -14.80
N GLY A 28 9.80 0.32 -15.09
CA GLY A 28 10.53 -0.89 -14.68
C GLY A 28 10.45 -1.14 -13.18
N ALA A 29 9.30 -0.86 -12.56
CA ALA A 29 8.98 -1.09 -11.15
C ALA A 29 7.61 -1.77 -11.03
N ASP A 30 7.15 -2.08 -9.82
CA ASP A 30 5.73 -2.34 -9.52
C ASP A 30 5.34 -1.60 -8.22
N LEU A 31 4.08 -1.65 -7.80
CA LEU A 31 3.71 -1.14 -6.48
C LEU A 31 4.42 -1.94 -5.38
N VAL A 32 4.85 -1.25 -4.33
CA VAL A 32 5.65 -1.83 -3.25
C VAL A 32 4.97 -3.03 -2.60
N ILE A 33 5.76 -4.08 -2.36
CA ILE A 33 5.36 -5.26 -1.58
C ILE A 33 5.91 -5.13 -0.17
N ILE A 34 5.08 -5.20 0.85
CA ILE A 34 5.52 -5.07 2.24
C ILE A 34 5.35 -6.42 2.95
N ASN A 35 6.42 -7.21 2.96
CA ASN A 35 6.43 -8.59 3.48
C ASN A 35 7.25 -8.76 4.77
N THR A 36 7.82 -7.68 5.30
CA THR A 36 8.53 -7.67 6.59
C THR A 36 8.14 -6.46 7.43
N GLU A 37 8.23 -6.63 8.76
CA GLU A 37 8.02 -5.54 9.71
C GLU A 37 9.00 -4.39 9.50
N GLU A 38 10.27 -4.70 9.23
CA GLU A 38 11.31 -3.70 8.97
C GLU A 38 10.93 -2.82 7.77
N LYS A 39 10.52 -3.44 6.66
CA LYS A 39 10.10 -2.71 5.46
C LYS A 39 8.87 -1.86 5.74
N GLN A 40 7.89 -2.37 6.48
CA GLN A 40 6.72 -1.59 6.89
C GLN A 40 7.13 -0.33 7.67
N ARG A 41 8.03 -0.46 8.66
CA ARG A 41 8.49 0.68 9.47
C ARG A 41 9.18 1.74 8.61
N VAL A 42 10.11 1.32 7.75
CA VAL A 42 10.87 2.27 6.93
C VAL A 42 9.95 2.94 5.91
N ILE A 43 9.17 2.18 5.13
CA ILE A 43 8.26 2.75 4.13
C ILE A 43 7.27 3.71 4.78
N SER A 44 6.66 3.34 5.91
CA SER A 44 5.72 4.20 6.63
C SER A 44 6.35 5.50 7.11
N SER A 45 7.62 5.49 7.51
CA SER A 45 8.35 6.70 7.93
C SER A 45 8.74 7.62 6.76
N LEU A 46 8.94 7.07 5.55
CA LEU A 46 9.40 7.82 4.38
C LEU A 46 8.30 8.61 3.69
N VAL A 47 7.03 8.25 3.90
CA VAL A 47 5.88 8.93 3.32
C VAL A 47 5.07 9.64 4.40
N SER A 48 4.70 10.90 4.15
CA SER A 48 3.89 11.67 5.10
C SER A 48 2.39 11.63 4.81
N GLU A 49 2.02 11.32 3.56
CA GLU A 49 0.66 11.23 3.04
C GLU A 49 0.16 9.78 2.98
N ARG A 50 -1.14 9.61 2.69
CA ARG A 50 -1.74 8.30 2.42
C ARG A 50 -1.43 7.88 0.98
N VAL A 51 -1.02 6.64 0.81
CA VAL A 51 -0.47 6.15 -0.46
C VAL A 51 -0.89 4.72 -0.74
N TRP A 52 -1.04 4.38 -2.02
CA TRP A 52 -1.27 3.01 -2.45
C TRP A 52 -0.03 2.14 -2.24
N ILE A 53 -0.25 0.91 -1.78
CA ILE A 53 0.73 -0.18 -1.78
C ILE A 53 0.26 -1.30 -2.72
N GLY A 54 1.13 -2.27 -3.01
CA GLY A 54 0.85 -3.33 -3.97
C GLY A 54 -0.08 -4.45 -3.48
N LEU A 55 -0.91 -4.21 -2.47
CA LEU A 55 -1.84 -5.18 -1.90
C LEU A 55 -3.27 -4.89 -2.34
N SER A 56 -4.00 -5.93 -2.73
CA SER A 56 -5.41 -5.86 -3.10
C SER A 56 -6.07 -7.24 -3.07
N ASP A 57 -7.38 -7.31 -2.95
CA ASP A 57 -8.18 -8.53 -3.14
C ASP A 57 -9.18 -8.42 -4.31
N ARG A 58 -8.99 -7.43 -5.19
CA ARG A 58 -9.77 -7.19 -6.43
C ARG A 58 -10.04 -8.40 -7.32
N GLU A 59 -9.16 -9.41 -7.30
CA GLU A 59 -9.35 -10.63 -8.09
C GLU A 59 -10.38 -11.58 -7.45
N GLN A 60 -10.42 -11.60 -6.12
CA GLN A 60 -11.27 -12.46 -5.33
C GLN A 60 -11.41 -11.85 -3.93
N GLU A 61 -12.59 -11.32 -3.63
CA GLU A 61 -12.97 -10.76 -2.33
C GLU A 61 -12.53 -11.67 -1.16
N GLY A 62 -11.89 -11.07 -0.15
CA GLY A 62 -11.36 -11.77 1.01
C GLY A 62 -10.04 -12.51 0.79
N ASN A 63 -9.50 -12.50 -0.44
CA ASN A 63 -8.21 -13.10 -0.78
C ASN A 63 -7.17 -12.03 -1.16
N MET A 64 -6.57 -11.43 -0.14
CA MET A 64 -5.53 -10.39 -0.28
C MET A 64 -4.26 -10.94 -0.93
N LYS A 65 -3.90 -10.38 -2.08
CA LYS A 65 -2.69 -10.71 -2.84
C LYS A 65 -1.84 -9.48 -3.15
N TRP A 66 -0.54 -9.71 -3.15
CA TRP A 66 0.43 -8.74 -3.63
C TRP A 66 0.47 -8.71 -5.16
N VAL A 67 1.04 -7.65 -5.73
CA VAL A 67 1.21 -7.49 -7.20
C VAL A 67 2.09 -8.57 -7.85
N ASP A 68 2.81 -9.38 -7.08
CA ASP A 68 3.55 -10.57 -7.54
C ASP A 68 2.75 -11.89 -7.41
N ASN A 69 1.46 -11.80 -7.06
CA ASN A 69 0.54 -12.90 -6.77
C ASN A 69 0.81 -13.69 -5.48
N SER A 70 1.78 -13.28 -4.66
CA SER A 70 1.98 -13.90 -3.36
C SER A 70 0.84 -13.54 -2.39
N PRO A 71 0.39 -14.49 -1.54
CA PRO A 71 -0.67 -14.21 -0.57
C PRO A 71 -0.17 -13.34 0.58
N LEU A 72 -1.07 -12.58 1.19
CA LEU A 72 -0.78 -11.86 2.42
C LEU A 72 -0.48 -12.83 3.57
N LYS A 73 0.71 -12.69 4.19
CA LYS A 73 1.08 -13.45 5.40
C LYS A 73 0.76 -12.70 6.69
N GLN A 74 1.00 -11.39 6.69
CA GLN A 74 0.80 -10.49 7.82
C GLN A 74 0.36 -9.14 7.30
N GLY A 75 -0.75 -8.62 7.82
CA GLY A 75 -1.21 -7.26 7.56
C GLY A 75 -0.86 -6.30 8.70
N PHE A 76 -0.64 -5.03 8.35
CA PHE A 76 -0.34 -3.96 9.30
C PHE A 76 -1.53 -3.00 9.41
N TRP A 77 -2.71 -3.57 9.63
CA TRP A 77 -4.01 -2.88 9.66
C TRP A 77 -4.12 -1.91 10.82
N LEU A 78 -4.75 -0.76 10.57
CA LEU A 78 -5.26 0.06 11.67
C LEU A 78 -6.36 -0.74 12.40
N LYS A 79 -6.53 -0.48 13.70
CA LYS A 79 -7.59 -1.13 14.48
C LYS A 79 -8.95 -0.87 13.83
N GLY A 80 -9.65 -1.94 13.45
CA GLY A 80 -10.94 -1.88 12.77
C GLY A 80 -10.87 -2.24 11.29
N GLU A 81 -9.66 -2.31 10.70
CA GLU A 81 -9.44 -2.60 9.29
C GLU A 81 -8.89 -4.03 9.06
N PRO A 82 -9.05 -4.59 7.84
CA PRO A 82 -9.88 -4.08 6.75
C PRO A 82 -11.37 -4.28 7.06
N ASN A 83 -12.22 -3.32 6.70
CA ASN A 83 -13.64 -3.35 7.06
C ASN A 83 -14.58 -3.57 5.85
N ASN A 84 -14.03 -3.58 4.64
CA ASN A 84 -14.72 -3.68 3.37
C ASN A 84 -15.93 -2.73 3.25
N HIS A 85 -15.77 -1.48 3.68
CA HIS A 85 -16.85 -0.51 3.72
C HIS A 85 -17.09 0.09 2.32
N ASN A 86 -18.02 -0.50 1.58
CA ASN A 86 -18.38 -0.20 0.18
C ASN A 86 -17.48 -0.84 -0.89
N ASN A 87 -17.11 -2.12 -0.74
CA ASN A 87 -16.35 -2.86 -1.75
C ASN A 87 -14.94 -2.25 -1.94
N GLU A 88 -14.19 -2.25 -0.85
CA GLU A 88 -12.89 -1.63 -0.70
C GLU A 88 -11.78 -2.65 -0.96
N ASP A 89 -11.32 -2.74 -2.21
CA ASP A 89 -10.44 -3.86 -2.59
C ASP A 89 -8.94 -3.49 -2.64
N CYS A 90 -8.57 -2.24 -2.31
CA CYS A 90 -7.23 -1.70 -2.50
C CYS A 90 -6.66 -1.07 -1.25
N ILE A 91 -5.39 -1.37 -0.94
CA ILE A 91 -4.82 -1.01 0.36
C ILE A 91 -4.03 0.29 0.28
N GLU A 92 -4.41 1.24 1.14
CA GLU A 92 -3.62 2.43 1.45
C GLU A 92 -2.79 2.25 2.73
N LEU A 93 -1.60 2.83 2.72
CA LEU A 93 -0.71 2.95 3.88
C LEU A 93 -0.80 4.35 4.49
N ASN A 94 -0.49 4.47 5.79
CA ASN A 94 -0.54 5.69 6.58
C ASN A 94 -1.95 6.29 6.73
N TYR A 95 -2.98 5.45 6.76
CA TYR A 95 -4.32 5.87 7.08
C TYR A 95 -4.38 6.53 8.47
N ASN A 96 -5.07 7.67 8.54
CA ASN A 96 -5.40 8.36 9.79
C ASN A 96 -4.26 8.54 10.82
N ARG A 97 -3.11 9.09 10.40
CA ARG A 97 -1.92 9.35 11.27
C ARG A 97 -2.17 10.15 12.56
N ARG A 98 -3.31 10.84 12.68
CA ARG A 98 -3.68 11.64 13.85
C ARG A 98 -4.52 10.86 14.87
N LEU A 99 -4.94 9.64 14.58
CA LEU A 99 -5.77 8.86 15.48
C LEU A 99 -4.96 8.29 16.66
N PRO A 100 -5.53 8.25 17.87
CA PRO A 100 -4.96 7.51 18.98
C PRO A 100 -4.75 6.04 18.62
N GLY A 101 -3.59 5.49 18.95
CA GLY A 101 -3.22 4.11 18.63
C GLY A 101 -2.57 3.92 17.27
N TRP A 102 -2.41 4.98 16.47
CA TRP A 102 -1.62 4.93 15.24
C TRP A 102 -0.13 4.68 15.52
N SER A 103 0.51 3.84 14.70
CA SER A 103 1.94 3.63 14.65
C SER A 103 2.38 3.25 13.23
N THR A 104 3.69 3.10 13.02
CA THR A 104 4.20 2.59 11.75
C THR A 104 3.79 1.15 11.45
N LEU A 105 3.27 0.39 12.43
CA LEU A 105 2.90 -1.02 12.28
C LEU A 105 1.40 -1.32 12.23
N ASN A 106 0.55 -0.30 12.25
CA ASN A 106 -0.91 -0.49 12.27
C ASN A 106 -1.59 0.70 11.61
N ASN A 107 -1.37 0.84 10.30
CA ASN A 107 -1.78 2.04 9.56
C ASN A 107 -2.27 1.74 8.14
N TRP A 108 -2.58 0.48 7.84
CA TRP A 108 -3.23 0.11 6.61
C TRP A 108 -4.73 0.24 6.72
N ASN A 109 -5.35 0.56 5.59
CA ASN A 109 -6.78 0.62 5.39
C ASN A 109 -7.10 0.15 3.97
N ASP A 110 -8.19 -0.58 3.81
CA ASP A 110 -8.78 -0.84 2.52
C ASP A 110 -9.62 0.36 2.06
N LEU A 111 -9.69 0.59 0.75
CA LEU A 111 -10.39 1.74 0.18
C LEU A 111 -10.82 1.45 -1.27
N PRO A 112 -11.85 2.11 -1.84
CA PRO A 112 -12.26 1.81 -3.20
C PRO A 112 -11.13 2.13 -4.19
N CYS A 113 -10.83 1.18 -5.06
CA CYS A 113 -9.64 1.24 -5.93
C CYS A 113 -9.61 2.43 -6.90
N PHE A 114 -10.76 3.08 -7.16
CA PHE A 114 -10.86 4.24 -8.05
C PHE A 114 -10.36 5.54 -7.42
N GLU A 115 -10.18 5.57 -6.11
CA GLU A 115 -9.72 6.73 -5.35
C GLU A 115 -8.32 7.19 -5.78
N LYS A 116 -8.08 8.50 -5.75
CA LYS A 116 -6.87 9.09 -6.33
C LYS A 116 -5.81 9.37 -5.28
N LYS A 117 -4.78 8.53 -5.23
CA LYS A 117 -3.63 8.66 -4.33
C LYS A 117 -2.34 8.40 -5.09
N ARG A 118 -1.22 8.86 -4.54
CA ARG A 118 0.07 8.41 -5.04
C ARG A 118 0.27 6.95 -4.63
N GLY A 119 0.89 6.15 -5.48
CA GLY A 119 1.37 4.82 -5.15
C GLY A 119 2.86 4.84 -4.91
N ILE A 120 3.33 3.99 -4.00
CA ILE A 120 4.76 3.76 -3.80
C ILE A 120 5.19 2.69 -4.80
N CYS A 121 6.09 3.06 -5.72
CA CYS A 121 6.74 2.16 -6.65
C CYS A 121 8.05 1.63 -6.06
N GLU A 122 8.35 0.37 -6.31
CA GLU A 122 9.59 -0.31 -5.96
C GLU A 122 10.22 -0.96 -7.21
N LYS A 123 11.51 -0.69 -7.45
CA LYS A 123 12.32 -1.41 -8.44
C LYS A 123 13.04 -2.59 -7.83
#